data_AF-A0A1C4JXG2-F1
#
_entry.id   AF-A0A1C4JXG2-F1
#
_cell.length_a   1.000
_cell.length_b   1.000
_cell.length_c   1.000
_cell.angle_alpha   90.00
_cell.angle_beta   90.00
_cell.angle_gamma   90.00
#
_symmetry.space_group_name_H-M   'P 1'
#
loop_
_entity.id
_entity.type
_entity.pdbx_description
1 polymer ?
#
loop_
_entity_poly.entity_id
_entity_poly.type
_entity_poly.pdbx_seq_one_letter_code
_entity_poly.pdbx_strand_id
1 'polypeptide(L)' 'MTANPNQGVRLSRTGRFALTAAGRFALPLAVTLDGRDLGTARLVLTQEDAAALHAQLGHLLAESSPTPPDERSDT' A
#
# COMPACT_ATOMS: atom_id res chain seq x y z
N MET A 1 -7.19 14.62 13.86
CA MET A 1 -8.28 14.04 13.04
C MET A 1 -8.05 12.54 13.00
N THR A 2 -8.78 11.74 13.78
CA THR A 2 -8.64 10.29 13.78
C THR A 2 -9.49 9.72 12.65
N ALA A 3 -8.85 9.18 11.62
CA ALA A 3 -9.54 8.50 10.53
C ALA A 3 -10.41 7.37 11.12
N ASN A 4 -11.72 7.42 10.88
CA ASN A 4 -12.61 6.35 11.28
C ASN A 4 -12.23 5.09 10.46
N PRO A 5 -11.75 4.00 11.08
CA PRO A 5 -11.32 2.81 10.34
C PRO A 5 -12.48 2.13 9.60
N ASN A 6 -13.72 2.47 9.94
CA ASN A 6 -14.95 1.99 9.32
C ASN A 6 -15.52 2.97 8.28
N GLN A 7 -14.73 3.95 7.81
CA GLN A 7 -15.19 4.90 6.81
C GLN A 7 -14.21 4.98 5.64
N GLY A 8 -14.72 4.76 4.43
CA GLY A 8 -13.96 4.76 3.18
C GLY A 8 -13.66 3.35 2.63
N VAL A 9 -12.91 3.35 1.53
CA VAL A 9 -12.46 2.12 0.86
C VAL A 9 -11.12 1.70 1.45
N ARG A 10 -11.05 0.48 1.98
CA ARG A 10 -9.82 -0.14 2.43
C ARG A 10 -9.42 -1.27 1.49
N LEU A 11 -8.18 -1.19 1.03
CA LEU A 11 -7.53 -2.20 0.21
C LEU A 11 -6.49 -2.94 1.06
N SER A 12 -6.49 -4.26 1.00
CA SER A 12 -5.49 -5.09 1.66
C SER A 12 -4.90 -6.10 0.67
N ARG A 13 -3.58 -6.28 0.70
CA ARG A 13 -2.91 -7.28 -0.14
C ARG A 13 -3.25 -8.67 0.39
N THR A 14 -3.77 -9.54 -0.48
CA THR A 14 -4.18 -10.91 -0.10
C THR A 14 -3.25 -11.99 -0.64
N GLY A 15 -2.30 -11.65 -1.51
CA GLY A 15 -1.41 -12.62 -2.11
C GLY A 15 -0.14 -12.03 -2.69
N ARG A 16 0.61 -12.88 -3.40
CA ARG A 16 1.82 -12.50 -4.10
C ARG A 16 1.49 -11.83 -5.44
N PHE A 17 2.44 -11.05 -5.93
CA PHE A 17 2.37 -10.50 -7.28
C PHE A 17 2.38 -11.63 -8.32
N ALA A 18 1.72 -11.40 -9.45
CA ALA A 18 1.78 -12.25 -10.63
C ALA A 18 2.02 -11.42 -11.90
N LEU A 19 2.58 -12.05 -12.92
CA LEU A 19 2.58 -11.50 -14.28
C LEU A 19 1.31 -11.95 -15.00
N THR A 20 0.71 -11.04 -15.75
CA THR A 20 -0.39 -11.35 -16.67
C THR A 20 0.16 -11.83 -18.01
N ALA A 21 -0.68 -12.49 -18.81
CA ALA A 21 -0.32 -12.91 -20.17
C ALA A 21 0.09 -11.74 -21.09
N ALA A 22 -0.33 -10.52 -20.75
CA ALA A 22 0.01 -9.31 -21.48
C ALA A 22 1.25 -8.58 -20.93
N GLY A 23 2.08 -9.25 -20.13
CA GLY A 23 3.32 -8.69 -19.56
C GLY A 23 3.12 -7.63 -18.47
N ARG A 24 1.89 -7.47 -17.96
CA ARG A 24 1.57 -6.54 -16.86
C ARG A 24 1.75 -7.19 -15.49
N PHE A 25 1.97 -6.37 -14.47
CA PHE A 25 1.96 -6.78 -13.07
C PHE A 25 0.52 -6.84 -12.54
N ALA A 26 0.18 -7.89 -11.81
CA ALA A 26 -1.11 -8.06 -11.15
C ALA A 26 -0.91 -8.35 -9.66
N LEU A 27 -1.55 -7.54 -8.80
CA LEU A 27 -1.54 -7.72 -7.35
C LEU A 27 -2.97 -8.02 -6.87
N PRO A 28 -3.22 -9.19 -6.24
CA PRO A 28 -4.52 -9.49 -5.66
C PRO A 28 -4.75 -8.66 -4.39
N LEU A 29 -5.94 -8.05 -4.32
CA LEU A 29 -6.40 -7.20 -3.23
C LEU A 29 -7.73 -7.71 -2.69
N ALA A 30 -7.96 -7.62 -1.38
CA ALA A 30 -9.29 -7.60 -0.80
C ALA A 30 -9.76 -6.15 -0.65
N VAL A 31 -11.04 -5.94 -0.90
CA VAL A 31 -11.68 -4.63 -0.89
C VAL A 31 -12.77 -4.63 0.16
N THR A 32 -12.69 -3.64 1.06
CA THR A 32 -13.72 -3.40 2.06
C THR A 32 -14.21 -1.96 1.93
N LEU A 33 -15.51 -1.73 2.04
CA LEU A 33 -16.12 -0.40 2.07
C LEU A 33 -16.88 -0.26 3.38
N ASP A 34 -16.49 0.70 4.20
CA ASP A 34 -17.10 0.97 5.49
C ASP A 34 -17.22 -0.29 6.37
N GLY A 35 -16.18 -1.14 6.34
CA GLY A 35 -16.13 -2.43 7.04
C GLY A 35 -16.89 -3.58 6.36
N ARG A 36 -17.65 -3.34 5.29
CA ARG A 36 -18.32 -4.37 4.49
C ARG A 36 -17.35 -4.97 3.47
N ASP A 37 -17.25 -6.30 3.45
CA ASP A 37 -16.50 -7.02 2.43
C ASP A 37 -17.17 -6.85 1.05
N LEU A 38 -16.40 -6.36 0.09
CA LEU A 38 -16.79 -6.25 -1.32
C LEU A 38 -16.14 -7.34 -2.19
N GLY A 39 -15.28 -8.17 -1.60
CA GLY A 39 -14.60 -9.27 -2.26
C GLY A 39 -13.20 -8.92 -2.76
N THR A 40 -12.74 -9.67 -3.75
CA THR A 40 -11.37 -9.58 -4.26
C THR A 40 -11.28 -8.83 -5.58
N ALA A 41 -10.26 -7.98 -5.70
CA ALA A 41 -9.89 -7.28 -6.92
C ALA A 41 -8.45 -7.60 -7.33
N ARG A 42 -8.08 -7.22 -8.56
CA ARG A 42 -6.68 -7.23 -9.03
C ARG A 42 -6.28 -5.82 -9.43
N LEU A 43 -5.24 -5.30 -8.79
CA LEU A 43 -4.56 -4.10 -9.27
C LEU A 43 -3.62 -4.52 -10.39
N VAL A 44 -3.94 -4.10 -11.62
CA VAL A 44 -3.15 -4.42 -12.81
C VAL A 44 -2.41 -3.17 -13.27
N LEU A 45 -1.09 -3.25 -13.38
CA LEU A 45 -0.22 -2.12 -13.67
C LEU A 45 0.74 -2.46 -14.81
N THR A 46 1.07 -1.45 -15.60
CA THR A 46 2.24 -1.54 -16.48
C THR A 46 3.53 -1.56 -15.64
N GLN A 47 4.66 -1.85 -16.27
CA GLN A 47 5.96 -1.79 -15.59
C GLN A 47 6.30 -0.37 -15.13
N GLU A 48 5.99 0.64 -15.94
CA GLU A 48 6.21 2.05 -15.60
C GLU A 48 5.37 2.48 -14.41
N ASP A 49 4.06 2.17 -14.43
CA ASP A 49 3.16 2.49 -13.32
C ASP A 49 3.56 1.79 -12.02
N ALA A 50 4.00 0.52 -12.12
CA ALA A 50 4.46 -0.25 -10.97
C ALA A 50 5.74 0.35 -10.36
N ALA A 51 6.68 0.80 -11.19
CA ALA A 51 7.89 1.47 -10.73
C ALA A 51 7.58 2.81 -10.06
N ALA A 52 6.68 3.61 -10.64
CA ALA A 52 6.24 4.88 -10.06
C ALA A 52 5.55 4.67 -8.71
N LEU A 53 4.62 3.71 -8.62
CA LEU A 53 3.95 3.37 -7.37
C LEU A 53 4.95 2.91 -6.30
N HIS A 54 5.92 2.06 -6.66
CA HIS A 54 6.95 1.61 -5.74
C HIS A 54 7.78 2.78 -5.18
N ALA A 55 8.18 3.72 -6.04
CA ALA A 55 8.93 4.91 -5.61
C ALA A 55 8.11 5.80 -4.67
N GLN A 56 6.83 6.05 -4.98
CA GLN A 56 5.93 6.83 -4.14
C GLN A 56 5.72 6.18 -2.77
N LEU A 57 5.48 4.87 -2.74
CA LEU A 57 5.34 4.12 -1.48
C LEU A 57 6.63 4.16 -0.67
N GLY A 58 7.79 4.00 -1.31
CA GLY A 58 9.10 4.10 -0.65
C GLY A 58 9.30 5.47 0.00
N HIS A 59 8.94 6.55 -0.70
CA HIS A 59 9.01 7.90 -0.18
C HIS A 59 8.09 8.10 1.03
N LEU A 60 6.81 7.73 0.93
CA LEU A 60 5.85 7.86 2.03
C LEU A 60 6.28 7.06 3.26
N LEU A 61 6.83 5.85 3.07
CA LEU A 61 7.31 5.01 4.18
C LEU A 61 8.59 5.56 4.81
N ALA A 62 9.48 6.18 4.01
CA ALA A 62 10.68 6.84 4.52
C ALA A 62 10.31 8.07 5.37
N GLU A 63 9.34 8.88 4.93
CA GLU A 63 8.83 10.03 5.69
C GLU A 63 8.06 9.62 6.96
N SER A 64 7.46 8.43 6.96
CA SER A 64 6.72 7.88 8.10
C SER A 64 7.60 7.15 9.12
N SER A 65 8.92 7.04 8.86
CA SER A 65 9.86 6.43 9.80
C SER A 65 10.14 7.42 10.93
N PRO A 66 9.86 7.08 12.21
CA PRO A 66 10.18 7.98 13.32
C PRO A 66 11.68 8.25 13.30
N THR A 67 12.05 9.52 13.33
CA THR A 67 13.44 9.93 13.58
C THR A 67 13.94 9.14 14.79
N PRO A 68 15.06 8.41 14.70
CA PRO A 68 15.62 7.76 15.88
C PRO A 68 15.76 8.81 16.97
N PRO A 69 15.43 8.49 18.24
CA PRO A 69 15.58 9.45 19.31
C PRO A 69 17.04 9.90 19.32
N ASP A 70 17.20 11.18 19.04
CA ASP A 70 18.45 11.92 19.13
C ASP A 70 19.14 11.52 20.43
N GLU A 71 20.40 11.09 20.36
CA GLU A 71 21.23 10.77 21.52
C GLU A 71 21.51 12.04 22.32
N ARG A 72 20.49 12.64 22.94
CA ARG A 72 20.67 13.49 24.11
C ARG A 72 20.89 12.59 25.31
N SER A 73 22.02 11.88 25.28
CA SER A 73 22.64 11.46 26.53
C SER A 73 23.45 12.65 27.01
N ASP A 74 22.97 13.21 28.11
CA ASP A 74 23.63 14.21 28.93
C ASP A 74 25.15 14.00 28.99
N THR A 75 25.90 15.06 28.73
CA THR A 75 27.22 15.25 29.34
C THR A 75 27.33 16.67 29.86
#